data_AF-A0A4R5FAI9-F1
#
_entry.id   AF-A0A4R5FAI9-F1
#
_cell.length_a   1.000
_cell.length_b   1.000
_cell.length_c   1.000
_cell.angle_alpha   90.00
_cell.angle_beta   90.00
_cell.angle_gamma   90.00
#
_symmetry.space_group_name_H-M   'P 1'
#
loop_
_entity.id
_entity.type
_entity.pdbx_description
1 polymer ?
#
loop_
_entity_poly.entity_id
_entity_poly.type
_entity_poly.pdbx_seq_one_letter_code
_entity_poly.pdbx_strand_id
1 'polypeptide(L)'
;MKKKKSITRKQIEFIIKRYRLRIGPWTLTDGLLSVNGNVKICHIDIKQVPLRFKYVYGDFIISSNKLTSLVGCPQYVAGDFNCYGNNLTSLRYCPAEIGGSFLAHENRLTSLKGTPKIINGNFSCSCNDLTSLADGPIKVNGFFYGFKNKLNTLEGSPEYVGGSFRVEANEITNLVGVPKVIGGIFGFDSSTSLYMGNQDCKVKRIEIQSQERVSKSEKVLPQIIIDNKKNLPIVFKYMHFLDLFTPQGTFNKSNFDDIIMDIKEGLL
;
A
#
# COMPACT_ATOMS: atom_id res chain seq x y z
N MET A 1 -9.34 -40.70 17.99
CA MET A 1 -9.20 -39.24 17.76
C MET A 1 -10.32 -38.51 18.50
N LYS A 2 -10.02 -37.66 19.50
CA LYS A 2 -11.05 -36.83 20.17
C LYS A 2 -11.59 -35.81 19.16
N LYS A 3 -12.86 -35.93 18.74
CA LYS A 3 -13.55 -34.89 17.94
C LYS A 3 -13.42 -33.56 18.68
N LYS A 4 -12.68 -32.62 18.11
CA LYS A 4 -12.55 -31.25 18.64
C LYS A 4 -13.97 -30.68 18.69
N LYS A 5 -14.46 -30.37 19.90
CA LYS A 5 -15.85 -29.92 20.10
C LYS A 5 -16.04 -28.63 19.29
N SER A 6 -16.82 -28.69 18.22
CA SER A 6 -17.13 -27.52 17.39
C SER A 6 -17.92 -26.51 18.20
N ILE A 7 -17.63 -25.21 18.01
CA ILE A 7 -18.44 -24.13 18.58
C ILE A 7 -19.89 -24.28 18.12
N THR A 8 -20.83 -24.03 19.02
CA THR A 8 -22.27 -24.13 18.75
C THR A 8 -22.87 -22.77 18.36
N ARG A 9 -24.03 -22.78 17.70
CA ARG A 9 -24.80 -21.58 17.36
C ARG A 9 -25.09 -20.68 18.57
N LYS A 10 -25.53 -21.26 19.69
CA LYS A 10 -25.78 -20.52 20.94
C LYS A 10 -24.52 -19.85 21.50
N GLN A 11 -23.36 -20.48 21.39
CA GLN A 11 -22.10 -19.88 21.82
C GLN A 11 -21.69 -18.71 20.91
N ILE A 12 -21.90 -18.83 19.59
CA ILE A 12 -21.66 -17.73 18.64
C ILE A 12 -22.57 -16.54 18.97
N GLU A 13 -23.87 -16.79 19.16
CA GLU A 13 -24.85 -15.75 19.52
C GLU A 13 -24.50 -15.06 20.84
N PHE A 14 -24.03 -15.82 21.83
CA PHE A 14 -23.50 -15.27 23.08
C PHE A 14 -22.30 -14.35 22.86
N ILE A 15 -21.32 -14.77 22.03
CA ILE A 15 -20.15 -13.95 21.70
C ILE A 15 -20.55 -12.68 20.96
N ILE A 16 -21.45 -12.78 19.97
CA ILE A 16 -21.99 -11.64 19.22
C ILE A 16 -22.62 -10.63 20.18
N LYS A 17 -23.46 -11.09 21.10
CA LYS A 17 -24.11 -10.23 22.11
C LYS A 17 -23.10 -9.62 23.08
N ARG A 18 -22.15 -10.41 23.58
CA ARG A 18 -21.13 -9.98 24.56
C ARG A 18 -20.25 -8.86 24.01
N TYR A 19 -19.80 -8.99 22.77
CA TYR A 19 -18.90 -8.03 22.12
C TYR A 19 -19.63 -7.02 21.22
N ARG A 20 -20.97 -7.08 21.15
CA ARG A 20 -21.81 -6.25 20.29
C ARG A 20 -21.34 -6.26 18.83
N LEU A 21 -20.98 -7.44 18.33
CA LEU A 21 -20.45 -7.62 16.98
C LEU A 21 -21.54 -7.32 15.94
N ARG A 22 -21.20 -6.57 14.89
CA ARG A 22 -22.11 -6.35 13.76
C ARG A 22 -21.75 -7.35 12.66
N ILE A 23 -22.58 -8.37 12.49
CA ILE A 23 -22.34 -9.46 11.54
C ILE A 23 -23.64 -9.67 10.76
N GLY A 24 -23.55 -9.72 9.43
CA GLY A 24 -24.66 -10.07 8.56
C GLY A 24 -25.18 -11.51 8.78
N PRO A 25 -26.23 -11.92 8.05
CA PRO A 25 -26.68 -13.32 8.06
C PRO A 25 -25.53 -14.29 7.84
N TRP A 26 -25.48 -15.37 8.62
CA TRP A 26 -24.34 -16.30 8.57
C TRP A 26 -24.78 -17.76 8.63
N THR A 27 -23.93 -18.62 8.07
CA THR A 27 -23.99 -20.08 8.18
C THR A 27 -22.75 -20.60 8.89
N LEU A 28 -22.84 -21.78 9.49
CA LEU A 28 -21.75 -22.40 10.23
C LEU A 28 -21.40 -23.74 9.60
N THR A 29 -20.13 -23.91 9.23
CA THR A 29 -19.60 -25.17 8.68
C THR A 29 -18.27 -25.45 9.33
N ASP A 30 -18.13 -26.63 9.95
CA ASP A 30 -16.90 -27.06 10.67
C ASP A 30 -16.37 -26.03 11.69
N GLY A 31 -17.28 -25.32 12.36
CA GLY A 31 -16.94 -24.31 13.35
C GLY A 31 -16.41 -22.98 12.78
N LEU A 32 -16.54 -22.77 11.46
CA LEU A 32 -16.19 -21.53 10.77
C LEU A 32 -17.43 -20.84 10.21
N LEU A 33 -17.48 -19.51 10.33
CA LEU A 33 -18.61 -18.70 9.87
C LEU A 33 -18.45 -18.31 8.40
N SER A 34 -19.48 -18.53 7.60
CA SER A 34 -19.64 -17.89 6.29
C SER A 34 -20.72 -16.82 6.40
N VAL A 35 -20.37 -15.57 6.12
CA VAL A 35 -21.26 -14.41 6.31
C VAL A 35 -21.74 -13.89 4.95
N ASN A 36 -23.05 -13.90 4.74
CA ASN A 36 -23.70 -13.24 3.60
C ASN A 36 -23.95 -11.77 3.95
N GLY A 37 -22.96 -10.93 3.66
CA GLY A 37 -22.94 -9.51 4.00
C GLY A 37 -21.71 -9.13 4.82
N ASN A 38 -21.80 -8.00 5.53
CA ASN A 38 -20.64 -7.37 6.16
C ASN A 38 -20.35 -7.92 7.58
N VAL A 39 -19.09 -7.86 7.97
CA VAL A 39 -18.60 -8.05 9.34
C VAL A 39 -17.91 -6.76 9.78
N LYS A 40 -18.35 -6.19 10.91
CA LYS A 40 -17.74 -5.00 11.52
C LYS A 40 -17.47 -5.21 13.01
N ILE A 41 -16.19 -5.18 13.36
CA ILE A 41 -15.66 -5.38 14.71
C ILE A 41 -14.62 -4.26 14.96
N CYS A 42 -15.08 -3.09 15.38
CA CYS A 42 -14.22 -1.91 15.53
C CYS A 42 -14.33 -1.33 16.94
N HIS A 43 -13.24 -0.75 17.45
CA HIS A 43 -13.22 0.04 18.69
C HIS A 43 -13.71 -0.71 19.93
N ILE A 44 -13.35 -1.99 20.07
CA ILE A 44 -13.71 -2.81 21.24
C ILE A 44 -12.51 -3.44 21.94
N ASP A 45 -11.30 -2.96 21.66
CA ASP A 45 -10.06 -3.33 22.36
C ASP A 45 -9.71 -4.82 22.38
N ILE A 46 -10.24 -5.59 21.42
CA ILE A 46 -9.94 -7.01 21.31
C ILE A 46 -8.48 -7.23 20.90
N LYS A 47 -7.87 -8.27 21.48
CA LYS A 47 -6.49 -8.71 21.15
C LYS A 47 -6.45 -9.85 20.14
N GLN A 48 -7.59 -10.51 19.91
CA GLN A 48 -7.77 -11.61 18.97
C GLN A 48 -9.18 -11.54 18.37
N VAL A 49 -9.34 -12.03 17.14
CA VAL A 49 -10.66 -12.12 16.50
C VAL A 49 -11.54 -13.09 17.33
N PRO A 50 -12.73 -12.66 17.77
CA PRO A 50 -13.53 -13.42 18.74
C PRO A 50 -14.24 -14.64 18.12
N LEU A 51 -14.29 -14.71 16.80
CA LEU A 51 -14.91 -15.78 16.01
C LEU A 51 -13.96 -16.16 14.86
N ARG A 52 -14.16 -17.35 14.29
CA ARG A 52 -13.38 -17.81 13.13
C ARG A 52 -14.25 -17.76 11.88
N PHE A 53 -13.77 -17.11 10.84
CA PHE A 53 -14.48 -16.90 9.60
C PHE A 53 -13.88 -17.76 8.50
N LYS A 54 -14.72 -18.24 7.59
CA LYS A 54 -14.33 -18.92 6.36
C LYS A 54 -14.44 -17.95 5.18
N TYR A 55 -15.66 -17.47 4.92
CA TYR A 55 -15.98 -16.59 3.80
C TYR A 55 -16.83 -15.41 4.24
N VAL A 56 -16.62 -14.26 3.62
CA VAL A 56 -17.42 -13.05 3.86
C VAL A 56 -17.78 -12.46 2.51
N TYR A 57 -19.07 -12.42 2.18
CA TYR A 57 -19.56 -11.96 0.88
C TYR A 57 -19.86 -10.46 0.83
N GLY A 58 -19.42 -9.71 1.85
CA GLY A 58 -19.35 -8.26 1.88
C GLY A 58 -18.01 -7.79 2.43
N ASP A 59 -18.00 -6.69 3.16
CA ASP A 59 -16.81 -6.13 3.79
C ASP A 59 -16.44 -6.85 5.08
N PHE A 60 -15.14 -6.99 5.35
CA PHE A 60 -14.61 -7.47 6.62
C PHE A 60 -13.76 -6.39 7.29
N ILE A 61 -14.36 -5.71 8.26
CA ILE A 61 -13.78 -4.56 8.95
C ILE A 61 -13.49 -4.93 10.40
N ILE A 62 -12.21 -5.00 10.75
CA ILE A 62 -11.68 -5.34 12.09
C ILE A 62 -10.73 -4.26 12.63
N SER A 63 -10.93 -3.02 12.18
CA SER A 63 -10.05 -1.88 12.45
C SER A 63 -10.12 -1.35 13.88
N SER A 64 -9.09 -0.61 14.29
CA SER A 64 -9.04 0.14 15.55
C SER A 64 -9.26 -0.75 16.78
N ASN A 65 -8.47 -1.80 16.89
CA ASN A 65 -8.43 -2.69 18.05
C ASN A 65 -6.98 -2.87 18.53
N LYS A 66 -6.72 -3.92 19.31
CA LYS A 66 -5.39 -4.24 19.85
C LYS A 66 -4.88 -5.58 19.30
N LEU A 67 -5.30 -5.95 18.08
CA LEU A 67 -4.94 -7.23 17.46
C LEU A 67 -3.44 -7.31 17.22
N THR A 68 -2.85 -8.46 17.52
CA THR A 68 -1.45 -8.80 17.21
C THR A 68 -1.32 -9.85 16.11
N SER A 69 -2.46 -10.40 15.67
CA SER A 69 -2.56 -11.47 14.70
C SER A 69 -3.94 -11.43 14.02
N LEU A 70 -3.99 -11.86 12.76
CA LEU A 70 -5.21 -12.03 11.98
C LEU A 70 -5.80 -13.45 12.07
N VAL A 71 -5.33 -14.29 13.01
CA VAL A 71 -5.91 -15.62 13.23
C VAL A 71 -7.43 -15.49 13.45
N GLY A 72 -8.18 -16.24 12.64
CA GLY A 72 -9.64 -16.21 12.65
C GLY A 72 -10.25 -15.36 11.53
N CYS A 73 -9.47 -14.53 10.83
CA CYS A 73 -9.92 -13.83 9.63
C CYS A 73 -10.35 -14.82 8.51
N PRO A 74 -11.25 -14.38 7.61
CA PRO A 74 -11.72 -15.20 6.50
C PRO A 74 -10.62 -15.45 5.47
N GLN A 75 -10.80 -16.53 4.70
CA GLN A 75 -9.94 -16.85 3.55
C GLN A 75 -10.28 -16.00 2.32
N TYR A 76 -11.54 -15.60 2.18
CA TYR A 76 -12.07 -14.79 1.08
C TYR A 76 -12.98 -13.68 1.60
N VAL A 77 -12.84 -12.49 1.02
CA VAL A 77 -13.69 -11.32 1.26
C VAL A 77 -14.14 -10.75 -0.08
N ALA A 78 -15.45 -10.70 -0.35
CA ALA A 78 -15.94 -10.16 -1.62
C ALA A 78 -15.82 -8.63 -1.72
N GLY A 79 -15.88 -7.93 -0.58
CA GLY A 79 -15.70 -6.48 -0.49
C GLY A 79 -14.32 -6.09 0.00
N ASP A 80 -14.28 -5.08 0.85
CA ASP A 80 -13.05 -4.55 1.44
C ASP A 80 -12.59 -5.38 2.64
N PHE A 81 -11.27 -5.60 2.75
CA PHE A 81 -10.63 -6.08 3.96
C PHE A 81 -9.94 -4.92 4.67
N ASN A 82 -10.40 -4.60 5.88
CA ASN A 82 -9.89 -3.47 6.64
C ASN A 82 -9.45 -3.88 8.05
N CYS A 83 -8.15 -3.79 8.31
CA CYS A 83 -7.51 -4.09 9.58
C CYS A 83 -6.66 -2.93 10.13
N TYR A 84 -6.93 -1.69 9.70
CA TYR A 84 -6.16 -0.53 10.13
C TYR A 84 -6.19 -0.32 11.65
N GLY A 85 -5.19 0.36 12.21
CA GLY A 85 -5.20 0.78 13.61
C GLY A 85 -5.15 -0.40 14.59
N ASN A 86 -4.21 -1.33 14.37
CA ASN A 86 -3.98 -2.48 15.24
C ASN A 86 -2.48 -2.55 15.62
N ASN A 87 -2.06 -3.63 16.28
CA ASN A 87 -0.66 -3.88 16.63
C ASN A 87 -0.09 -5.06 15.81
N LEU A 88 -0.48 -5.18 14.54
CA LEU A 88 -0.03 -6.26 13.67
C LEU A 88 1.43 -6.05 13.26
N THR A 89 2.25 -7.10 13.37
CA THR A 89 3.63 -7.11 12.86
C THR A 89 3.78 -7.89 11.56
N SER A 90 2.75 -8.64 11.17
CA SER A 90 2.67 -9.38 9.90
C SER A 90 1.23 -9.47 9.42
N LEU A 91 1.06 -9.69 8.12
CA LEU A 91 -0.25 -9.95 7.49
C LEU A 91 -0.53 -11.44 7.32
N ARG A 92 0.16 -12.30 8.09
CA ARG A 92 -0.15 -13.72 8.13
C ARG A 92 -1.61 -13.93 8.53
N TYR A 93 -2.31 -14.79 7.81
CA TYR A 93 -3.74 -15.08 7.99
C TYR A 93 -4.70 -14.00 7.51
N CYS A 94 -4.25 -12.97 6.78
CA CYS A 94 -5.20 -12.15 6.02
C CYS A 94 -5.89 -12.99 4.93
N PRO A 95 -7.00 -12.50 4.34
CA PRO A 95 -7.63 -13.17 3.22
C PRO A 95 -6.64 -13.35 2.07
N ALA A 96 -6.71 -14.51 1.41
CA ALA A 96 -5.90 -14.80 0.23
C ALA A 96 -6.44 -14.06 -1.01
N GLU A 97 -7.75 -13.84 -1.03
CA GLU A 97 -8.48 -13.17 -2.10
C GLU A 97 -9.39 -12.09 -1.52
N ILE A 98 -9.36 -10.93 -2.14
CA ILE A 98 -10.26 -9.81 -1.82
C ILE A 98 -10.86 -9.22 -3.10
N GLY A 99 -12.14 -8.89 -3.08
CA GLY A 99 -12.81 -8.25 -4.20
C GLY A 99 -12.66 -6.73 -4.24
N GLY A 100 -12.34 -6.11 -3.08
CA GLY A 100 -12.18 -4.66 -2.94
C GLY A 100 -10.77 -4.22 -2.52
N SER A 101 -10.73 -3.30 -1.57
CA SER A 101 -9.54 -2.66 -1.01
C SER A 101 -8.94 -3.47 0.14
N PHE A 102 -7.61 -3.37 0.29
CA PHE A 102 -6.87 -3.88 1.45
C PHE A 102 -6.31 -2.71 2.25
N LEU A 103 -6.84 -2.52 3.46
CA LEU A 103 -6.48 -1.40 4.33
C LEU A 103 -5.79 -1.92 5.59
N ALA A 104 -4.48 -1.68 5.69
CA ALA A 104 -3.59 -2.17 6.75
C ALA A 104 -2.74 -1.06 7.38
N HIS A 105 -3.07 0.20 7.14
CA HIS A 105 -2.35 1.33 7.69
C HIS A 105 -2.42 1.39 9.22
N GLU A 106 -1.49 2.12 9.83
CA GLU A 106 -1.42 2.30 11.28
C GLU A 106 -1.32 0.96 12.03
N ASN A 107 -0.28 0.21 11.69
CA ASN A 107 0.11 -1.03 12.37
C ASN A 107 1.62 -0.95 12.69
N ARG A 108 2.25 -2.10 12.91
CA ARG A 108 3.71 -2.23 13.15
C ARG A 108 4.32 -3.21 12.15
N LEU A 109 3.80 -3.22 10.93
CA LEU A 109 4.21 -4.16 9.89
C LEU A 109 5.66 -3.89 9.48
N THR A 110 6.44 -4.96 9.39
CA THR A 110 7.84 -4.93 8.94
C THR A 110 8.04 -5.56 7.57
N SER A 111 7.01 -6.25 7.05
CA SER A 111 6.97 -6.79 5.69
C SER A 111 5.52 -6.86 5.19
N LEU A 112 5.35 -6.93 3.88
CA LEU A 112 4.05 -7.15 3.23
C LEU A 112 3.75 -8.65 2.99
N LYS A 113 4.58 -9.55 3.52
CA LYS A 113 4.37 -10.99 3.35
C LYS A 113 2.99 -11.43 3.84
N GLY A 114 2.27 -12.10 2.94
CA GLY A 114 0.91 -12.57 3.16
C GLY A 114 -0.15 -11.77 2.42
N THR A 115 0.14 -10.55 1.95
CA THR A 115 -0.82 -9.78 1.14
C THR A 115 -1.21 -10.52 -0.15
N PRO A 116 -2.47 -10.42 -0.59
CA PRO A 116 -2.88 -10.83 -1.92
C PRO A 116 -1.99 -10.19 -3.00
N LYS A 117 -1.70 -10.94 -4.07
CA LYS A 117 -0.86 -10.45 -5.17
C LYS A 117 -1.57 -9.45 -6.06
N ILE A 118 -2.90 -9.52 -6.14
CA ILE A 118 -3.73 -8.60 -6.91
C ILE A 118 -4.72 -7.94 -5.95
N ILE A 119 -4.79 -6.61 -5.97
CA ILE A 119 -5.73 -5.81 -5.20
C ILE A 119 -6.65 -5.08 -6.19
N ASN A 120 -7.95 -5.37 -6.11
CA ASN A 120 -8.94 -4.84 -7.03
C ASN A 120 -9.37 -3.40 -6.70
N GLY A 121 -9.26 -3.01 -5.43
CA GLY A 121 -9.47 -1.63 -4.98
C GLY A 121 -8.15 -0.96 -4.60
N ASN A 122 -8.18 -0.26 -3.47
CA ASN A 122 -7.03 0.47 -2.94
C ASN A 122 -6.16 -0.43 -2.07
N PHE A 123 -4.86 -0.19 -2.06
CA PHE A 123 -3.92 -0.80 -1.13
C PHE A 123 -3.33 0.27 -0.21
N SER A 124 -3.46 0.08 1.10
CA SER A 124 -2.93 1.02 2.09
C SER A 124 -2.09 0.28 3.13
N CYS A 125 -0.80 0.59 3.16
CA CYS A 125 0.19 0.11 4.12
C CYS A 125 0.95 1.26 4.80
N SER A 126 0.42 2.48 4.72
CA SER A 126 1.01 3.66 5.33
C SER A 126 1.09 3.60 6.86
N CYS A 127 1.96 4.40 7.46
CA CYS A 127 2.14 4.46 8.91
C CYS A 127 2.48 3.08 9.51
N ASN A 128 3.54 2.45 9.01
CA ASN A 128 4.09 1.17 9.47
C ASN A 128 5.62 1.27 9.59
N ASP A 129 6.30 0.15 9.82
CA ASP A 129 7.75 0.04 9.96
C ASP A 129 8.40 -0.66 8.74
N LEU A 130 7.82 -0.50 7.55
CA LEU A 130 8.30 -1.19 6.34
C LEU A 130 9.62 -0.58 5.85
N THR A 131 10.59 -1.42 5.54
CA THR A 131 11.86 -1.02 4.91
C THR A 131 11.95 -1.37 3.43
N SER A 132 11.01 -2.18 2.93
CA SER A 132 10.87 -2.57 1.53
C SER A 132 9.40 -2.85 1.20
N LEU A 133 9.05 -2.75 -0.08
CA LEU A 133 7.74 -3.15 -0.60
C LEU A 133 7.71 -4.60 -1.11
N ALA A 134 8.83 -5.33 -0.99
CA ALA A 134 8.94 -6.73 -1.35
C ALA A 134 7.85 -7.60 -0.68
N ASP A 135 7.53 -8.71 -1.35
CA ASP A 135 6.43 -9.62 -1.03
C ASP A 135 5.01 -9.03 -1.11
N GLY A 136 4.88 -7.73 -1.38
CA GLY A 136 3.62 -7.02 -1.56
C GLY A 136 2.81 -7.42 -2.81
N PRO A 137 1.74 -6.65 -3.10
CA PRO A 137 0.95 -6.86 -4.31
C PRO A 137 1.76 -6.49 -5.56
N ILE A 138 1.62 -7.29 -6.62
CA ILE A 138 2.23 -7.00 -7.93
C ILE A 138 1.35 -6.06 -8.76
N LYS A 139 0.04 -5.99 -8.46
CA LYS A 139 -0.93 -5.15 -9.16
C LYS A 139 -1.95 -4.57 -8.20
N VAL A 140 -2.15 -3.26 -8.28
CA VAL A 140 -3.18 -2.53 -7.55
C VAL A 140 -4.04 -1.75 -8.55
N ASN A 141 -5.32 -2.08 -8.65
CA ASN A 141 -6.21 -1.43 -9.62
C ASN A 141 -6.63 -0.01 -9.16
N GLY A 142 -6.65 0.24 -7.85
CA GLY A 142 -6.92 1.55 -7.27
C GLY A 142 -5.65 2.32 -6.86
N PHE A 143 -5.77 3.06 -5.77
CA PHE A 143 -4.69 3.84 -5.17
C PHE A 143 -3.75 2.97 -4.33
N PHE A 144 -2.47 3.30 -4.33
CA PHE A 144 -1.46 2.73 -3.44
C PHE A 144 -0.96 3.80 -2.47
N TYR A 145 -1.11 3.54 -1.17
CA TYR A 145 -0.68 4.42 -0.10
C TYR A 145 0.39 3.72 0.76
N GLY A 146 1.64 4.12 0.60
CA GLY A 146 2.82 3.62 1.33
C GLY A 146 3.59 4.70 2.11
N PHE A 147 3.02 5.89 2.27
CA PHE A 147 3.64 6.99 3.00
C PHE A 147 3.89 6.69 4.48
N LYS A 148 4.83 7.40 5.12
CA LYS A 148 5.18 7.23 6.55
C LYS A 148 5.60 5.81 6.90
N ASN A 149 6.65 5.34 6.23
CA ASN A 149 7.36 4.09 6.52
C ASN A 149 8.88 4.40 6.62
N LYS A 150 9.73 3.39 6.49
CA LYS A 150 11.20 3.48 6.50
C LYS A 150 11.79 2.98 5.17
N LEU A 151 11.06 3.18 4.06
CA LEU A 151 11.48 2.73 2.74
C LEU A 151 12.70 3.53 2.27
N ASN A 152 13.72 2.86 1.72
CA ASN A 152 14.93 3.50 1.20
C ASN A 152 15.00 3.55 -0.35
N THR A 153 14.18 2.72 -0.99
CA THR A 153 14.02 2.55 -2.44
C THR A 153 12.56 2.16 -2.72
N LEU A 154 12.20 2.07 -4.00
CA LEU A 154 10.89 1.56 -4.44
C LEU A 154 10.95 0.11 -4.91
N GLU A 155 12.05 -0.60 -4.65
CA GLU A 155 12.16 -2.02 -5.00
C GLU A 155 11.05 -2.85 -4.34
N GLY A 156 10.45 -3.73 -5.14
CA GLY A 156 9.29 -4.52 -4.74
C GLY A 156 7.94 -3.80 -4.84
N SER A 157 7.90 -2.55 -5.34
CA SER A 157 6.63 -1.89 -5.69
C SER A 157 5.81 -2.71 -6.68
N PRO A 158 4.47 -2.55 -6.70
CA PRO A 158 3.64 -3.12 -7.76
C PRO A 158 4.10 -2.66 -9.14
N GLU A 159 3.98 -3.51 -10.15
CA GLU A 159 4.28 -3.13 -11.53
C GLU A 159 3.23 -2.14 -12.09
N TYR A 160 2.00 -2.25 -11.61
CA TYR A 160 0.85 -1.44 -12.05
C TYR A 160 0.07 -0.90 -10.85
N VAL A 161 -0.17 0.42 -10.88
CA VAL A 161 -1.07 1.14 -9.98
C VAL A 161 -2.07 1.91 -10.83
N GLY A 162 -3.35 1.56 -10.76
CA GLY A 162 -4.38 2.22 -11.59
C GLY A 162 -4.72 3.64 -11.13
N GLY A 163 -4.55 3.92 -9.83
CA GLY A 163 -4.71 5.24 -9.22
C GLY A 163 -3.37 5.93 -8.98
N SER A 164 -3.31 6.70 -7.89
CA SER A 164 -2.09 7.36 -7.42
C SER A 164 -1.20 6.40 -6.63
N PHE A 165 0.11 6.58 -6.73
CA PHE A 165 1.14 5.92 -5.93
C PHE A 165 1.78 6.97 -5.01
N ARG A 166 1.55 6.86 -3.70
CA ARG A 166 1.92 7.87 -2.69
C ARG A 166 2.88 7.25 -1.67
N VAL A 167 4.11 7.73 -1.62
CA VAL A 167 5.23 7.17 -0.83
C VAL A 167 5.99 8.24 -0.05
N GLU A 168 5.38 9.40 0.15
CA GLU A 168 5.97 10.51 0.91
C GLU A 168 6.26 10.16 2.38
N ALA A 169 7.09 10.96 3.04
CA ALA A 169 7.56 10.74 4.40
C ALA A 169 8.20 9.34 4.58
N ASN A 170 9.13 9.01 3.69
CA ASN A 170 10.01 7.84 3.80
C ASN A 170 11.48 8.29 3.74
N GLU A 171 12.41 7.34 3.73
CA GLU A 171 13.86 7.58 3.61
C GLU A 171 14.36 7.27 2.17
N ILE A 172 13.48 7.46 1.18
CA ILE A 172 13.72 7.07 -0.21
C ILE A 172 14.82 7.94 -0.81
N THR A 173 15.89 7.31 -1.27
CA THR A 173 17.06 8.03 -1.83
C THR A 173 16.96 8.23 -3.34
N ASN A 174 16.25 7.34 -4.03
CA ASN A 174 16.04 7.36 -5.47
C ASN A 174 14.77 6.59 -5.86
N LEU A 175 14.37 6.67 -7.12
CA LEU A 175 13.13 6.09 -7.65
C LEU A 175 13.33 4.69 -8.27
N VAL A 176 14.44 4.00 -7.99
CA VAL A 176 14.64 2.62 -8.47
C VAL A 176 13.54 1.72 -7.95
N GLY A 177 12.89 0.99 -8.85
CA GLY A 177 11.77 0.10 -8.56
C GLY A 177 10.38 0.76 -8.62
N VAL A 178 10.29 2.01 -9.06
CA VAL A 178 9.01 2.71 -9.33
C VAL A 178 8.07 1.85 -10.21
N PRO A 179 6.73 1.89 -10.02
CA PRO A 179 5.81 1.18 -10.91
C PRO A 179 5.97 1.56 -12.38
N LYS A 180 5.82 0.60 -13.29
CA LYS A 180 5.86 0.86 -14.76
C LYS A 180 4.71 1.77 -15.18
N VAL A 181 3.54 1.63 -14.52
CA VAL A 181 2.35 2.43 -14.79
C VAL A 181 1.73 2.92 -13.49
N ILE A 182 1.51 4.23 -13.43
CA ILE A 182 0.76 4.93 -12.38
C ILE A 182 -0.36 5.72 -13.06
N GLY A 183 -1.60 5.25 -12.96
CA GLY A 183 -2.73 5.85 -13.67
C GLY A 183 -3.18 7.20 -13.13
N GLY A 184 -2.64 7.64 -11.98
CA GLY A 184 -2.92 8.93 -11.34
C GLY A 184 -1.64 9.71 -11.03
N ILE A 185 -1.51 10.08 -9.75
CA ILE A 185 -0.40 10.91 -9.25
C ILE A 185 0.70 10.02 -8.70
N PHE A 186 1.95 10.34 -9.01
CA PHE A 186 3.09 9.84 -8.26
C PHE A 186 3.58 10.90 -7.28
N GLY A 187 3.44 10.63 -5.98
CA GLY A 187 3.85 11.51 -4.89
C GLY A 187 5.07 10.97 -4.15
N PHE A 188 6.13 11.78 -4.07
CA PHE A 188 7.37 11.46 -3.34
C PHE A 188 7.99 12.74 -2.74
N ASP A 189 8.98 12.57 -1.86
CA ASP A 189 9.61 13.70 -1.15
C ASP A 189 10.68 14.40 -2.01
N SER A 190 10.80 15.72 -1.83
CA SER A 190 11.82 16.56 -2.48
C SER A 190 13.27 16.15 -2.20
N SER A 191 13.52 15.29 -1.22
CA SER A 191 14.83 14.70 -0.93
C SER A 191 15.20 13.51 -1.84
N THR A 192 14.27 13.04 -2.66
CA THR A 192 14.45 11.84 -3.49
C THR A 192 15.07 12.18 -4.84
N SER A 193 16.20 11.57 -5.18
CA SER A 193 16.78 11.67 -6.53
C SER A 193 15.82 11.11 -7.59
N LEU A 194 15.74 11.73 -8.76
CA LEU A 194 14.91 11.23 -9.88
C LEU A 194 15.46 9.95 -10.54
N TYR A 195 16.59 9.41 -10.08
CA TYR A 195 17.21 8.24 -10.69
C TYR A 195 16.29 7.00 -10.55
N MET A 196 15.90 6.41 -11.68
CA MET A 196 14.98 5.27 -11.75
C MET A 196 15.68 3.95 -12.14
N GLY A 197 17.00 3.96 -12.31
CA GLY A 197 17.71 2.84 -12.93
C GLY A 197 17.34 2.69 -14.40
N ASN A 198 17.28 1.45 -14.89
CA ASN A 198 16.91 1.12 -16.27
C ASN A 198 15.39 0.95 -16.42
N GLN A 199 14.62 1.92 -15.93
CA GLN A 199 13.16 1.82 -15.90
C GLN A 199 12.48 3.14 -16.28
N ASP A 200 11.46 3.03 -17.13
CA ASP A 200 10.51 4.10 -17.43
C ASP A 200 9.24 3.96 -16.58
N CYS A 201 8.54 5.09 -16.40
CA CYS A 201 7.26 5.14 -15.71
C CYS A 201 6.25 5.99 -16.49
N LYS A 202 5.13 5.38 -16.87
CA LYS A 202 3.98 6.10 -17.39
C LYS A 202 3.13 6.61 -16.23
N VAL A 203 3.09 7.94 -16.07
CA VAL A 203 2.36 8.61 -15.00
C VAL A 203 1.60 9.83 -15.53
N LYS A 204 0.48 10.22 -14.89
CA LYS A 204 -0.27 11.42 -15.30
C LYS A 204 0.27 12.71 -14.67
N ARG A 205 0.64 12.67 -13.38
CA ARG A 205 1.09 13.85 -12.63
C ARG A 205 2.14 13.48 -11.60
N ILE A 206 3.13 14.34 -11.45
CA ILE A 206 4.12 14.26 -10.37
C ILE A 206 3.77 15.28 -9.28
N GLU A 207 3.79 14.83 -8.02
CA GLU A 207 3.76 15.68 -6.84
C GLU A 207 5.04 15.48 -6.02
N ILE A 208 5.73 16.58 -5.75
CA ILE A 208 6.95 16.59 -4.96
C ILE A 208 6.62 17.29 -3.64
N GLN A 209 6.72 16.56 -2.52
CA GLN A 209 6.44 17.09 -1.21
C GLN A 209 7.70 17.77 -0.62
N SER A 210 7.56 19.04 -0.25
CA SER A 210 8.56 19.72 0.58
C SER A 210 8.48 19.20 2.01
N GLN A 211 9.59 18.75 2.57
CA GLN A 211 9.64 18.44 4.00
C GLN A 211 9.95 19.74 4.78
N GLU A 212 9.15 20.08 5.79
CA GLU A 212 9.32 21.32 6.59
C GLU A 212 10.49 21.25 7.59
N ARG A 213 11.08 20.06 7.78
CA ARG A 213 12.15 19.79 8.76
C ARG A 213 13.42 19.22 8.12
N VAL A 214 13.79 19.72 6.96
CA VAL A 214 15.01 19.32 6.26
C VAL A 214 16.20 20.00 6.93
N SER A 215 17.10 19.22 7.51
CA SER A 215 18.39 19.75 7.96
C SER A 215 19.17 20.28 6.74
N LYS A 216 19.98 21.34 6.88
CA LYS A 216 20.78 21.91 5.77
C LYS A 216 21.70 20.89 5.07
N SER A 217 21.90 19.70 5.66
CA SER A 217 22.69 18.57 5.14
C SER A 217 21.94 17.60 4.23
N GLU A 218 20.62 17.69 4.12
CA GLU A 218 19.83 16.78 3.27
C GLU A 218 19.85 17.19 1.79
N LYS A 219 19.99 16.20 0.91
CA LYS A 219 20.03 16.38 -0.55
C LYS A 219 18.62 16.70 -1.06
N VAL A 220 18.31 17.97 -1.25
CA VAL A 220 17.06 18.40 -1.90
C VAL A 220 17.24 18.40 -3.42
N LEU A 221 16.19 18.04 -4.15
CA LEU A 221 16.13 18.17 -5.61
C LEU A 221 16.47 19.60 -6.05
N PRO A 222 17.28 19.78 -7.10
CA PRO A 222 17.52 21.08 -7.71
C PRO A 222 16.22 21.83 -8.01
N GLN A 223 16.18 23.13 -7.70
CA GLN A 223 14.98 23.97 -7.87
C GLN A 223 14.43 23.91 -9.30
N ILE A 224 15.31 23.78 -10.30
CA ILE A 224 14.94 23.65 -11.70
C ILE A 224 14.04 22.45 -12.01
N ILE A 225 14.21 21.34 -11.27
CA ILE A 225 13.34 20.17 -11.37
C ILE A 225 11.97 20.50 -10.79
N ILE A 226 11.95 21.17 -9.64
CA ILE A 226 10.72 21.54 -8.92
C ILE A 226 9.88 22.51 -9.77
N ASP A 227 10.53 23.52 -10.36
CA ASP A 227 9.89 24.53 -11.22
C ASP A 227 9.32 23.90 -12.51
N ASN A 228 9.96 22.84 -13.00
CA ASN A 228 9.55 22.11 -14.21
C ASN A 228 8.76 20.82 -13.93
N LYS A 229 8.24 20.62 -12.71
CA LYS A 229 7.56 19.37 -12.30
C LYS A 229 6.42 18.92 -13.22
N LYS A 230 5.77 19.86 -13.91
CA LYS A 230 4.68 19.59 -14.87
C LYS A 230 5.15 18.79 -16.10
N ASN A 231 6.44 18.86 -16.43
CA ASN A 231 7.05 18.17 -17.58
C ASN A 231 7.61 16.80 -17.20
N LEU A 232 7.78 16.51 -15.90
CA LEU A 232 8.35 15.25 -15.41
C LEU A 232 7.58 13.98 -15.85
N PRO A 233 6.26 13.99 -16.07
CA PRO A 233 5.59 12.83 -16.66
C PRO A 233 6.17 12.40 -18.02
N ILE A 234 6.60 13.35 -18.85
CA ILE A 234 7.24 13.06 -20.14
C ILE A 234 8.66 12.57 -19.91
N VAL A 235 9.42 13.22 -19.02
CA VAL A 235 10.77 12.79 -18.63
C VAL A 235 10.76 11.34 -18.12
N PHE A 236 9.82 10.99 -17.24
CA PHE A 236 9.73 9.65 -16.65
C PHE A 236 9.31 8.59 -17.67
N LYS A 237 8.52 8.97 -18.68
CA LYS A 237 8.09 8.07 -19.75
C LYS A 237 9.27 7.62 -20.64
N TYR A 238 10.29 8.46 -20.77
CA TYR A 238 11.45 8.20 -21.62
C TYR A 238 12.77 8.17 -20.84
N MET A 239 12.74 8.06 -19.51
CA MET A 239 13.88 8.23 -18.62
C MET A 239 15.10 7.41 -19.06
N HIS A 240 14.88 6.18 -19.51
CA HIS A 240 15.93 5.28 -20.00
C HIS A 240 16.73 5.85 -21.20
N PHE A 241 16.09 6.65 -22.06
CA PHE A 241 16.73 7.22 -23.25
C PHE A 241 17.38 8.59 -23.00
N LEU A 242 17.19 9.15 -21.81
CA LEU A 242 17.62 10.50 -21.49
C LEU A 242 18.90 10.47 -20.64
N ASP A 243 19.90 11.24 -21.05
CA ASP A 243 21.15 11.40 -20.31
C ASP A 243 20.99 12.39 -19.13
N LEU A 244 20.05 12.11 -18.22
CA LEU A 244 19.77 12.96 -17.04
C LEU A 244 20.85 12.87 -15.95
N PHE A 245 21.60 11.77 -15.93
CA PHE A 245 22.61 11.50 -14.91
C PHE A 245 23.95 11.19 -15.57
N THR A 246 25.03 11.74 -15.02
CA THR A 246 26.38 11.37 -15.44
C THR A 246 26.66 9.89 -15.15
N PRO A 247 27.70 9.28 -15.74
CA PRO A 247 28.10 7.91 -15.39
C PRO A 247 28.40 7.72 -13.89
N GLN A 248 28.71 8.79 -13.17
CA GLN A 248 28.93 8.82 -11.71
C GLN A 248 27.62 9.01 -10.91
N GLY A 249 26.46 9.01 -11.56
CA GLY A 249 25.13 9.15 -10.94
C GLY A 249 24.78 10.57 -10.49
N THR A 250 25.49 11.59 -10.99
CA THR A 250 25.23 12.99 -10.63
C THR A 250 24.22 13.60 -11.62
N PHE A 251 23.26 14.37 -11.13
CA PHE A 251 22.28 15.05 -11.98
C PHE A 251 22.96 16.03 -12.96
N ASN A 252 22.69 15.86 -14.26
CA ASN A 252 23.20 16.73 -15.31
C ASN A 252 22.18 17.84 -15.62
N LYS A 253 22.45 19.03 -15.08
CA LYS A 253 21.57 20.19 -15.25
C LYS A 253 21.45 20.64 -16.72
N SER A 254 22.55 20.67 -17.47
CA SER A 254 22.54 21.14 -18.86
C SER A 254 21.65 20.27 -19.72
N ASN A 255 21.82 18.94 -19.62
CA ASN A 255 20.98 18.00 -20.37
C ASN A 255 19.52 18.11 -19.94
N PHE A 256 19.23 18.34 -18.65
CA PHE A 256 17.86 18.56 -18.21
C PHE A 256 17.25 19.83 -18.81
N ASP A 257 18.01 20.92 -18.92
CA ASP A 257 17.55 22.15 -19.57
C ASP A 257 17.20 21.92 -21.04
N ASP A 258 18.05 21.20 -21.77
CA ASP A 258 17.83 20.82 -23.18
C ASP A 258 16.58 19.95 -23.33
N ILE A 259 16.42 18.92 -22.49
CA ILE A 259 15.23 18.05 -22.49
C ILE A 259 13.94 18.84 -22.24
N ILE A 260 13.99 19.81 -21.32
CA ILE A 260 12.83 20.67 -21.03
C ILE A 260 12.52 21.60 -22.22
N MET A 261 13.53 22.06 -22.95
CA MET A 261 13.35 22.82 -24.18
C MET A 261 12.69 21.95 -25.26
N ASP A 262 13.23 20.75 -25.50
CA ASP A 262 12.69 19.77 -26.46
C ASP A 262 11.20 19.45 -26.17
N ILE A 263 10.84 19.25 -24.91
CA ILE A 263 9.44 19.04 -24.49
C ILE A 263 8.57 20.25 -24.83
N LYS A 264 9.06 21.48 -24.63
CA LYS A 264 8.29 22.71 -24.92
C LYS A 264 8.12 22.93 -26.42
N GLU A 265 9.08 22.50 -27.22
CA GLU A 265 9.06 22.58 -28.69
C GLU A 265 8.29 21.41 -29.34
N GLY A 266 7.92 20.39 -28.55
CA GLY A 266 7.14 19.24 -29.02
C GLY A 266 7.98 18.15 -29.67
N LEU A 267 9.27 18.06 -29.34
CA LEU A 267 10.22 17.09 -29.86
C LEU A 267 10.26 15.76 -29.06
N LEU A 268 9.52 15.67 -27.94
CA LEU A 268 9.43 14.52 -27.02
C LEU A 268 7.99 14.12 -26.67
#